data_AF-A0A7W5ALT9-F1
#
_entry.id   AF-A0A7W5ALT9-F1
#
_cell.length_a   1.000
_cell.length_b   1.000
_cell.length_c   1.000
_cell.angle_alpha   90.00
_cell.angle_beta   90.00
_cell.angle_gamma   90.00
#
_symmetry.space_group_name_H-M   'P 1'
#
loop_
_entity.id
_entity.type
_entity.pdbx_description
1 polymer ?
#
loop_
_entity_poly.entity_id
_entity_poly.type
_entity_poly.pdbx_seq_one_letter_code
_entity_poly.pdbx_strand_id
1 'polypeptide(L)'
;MKQLLTEREGAVPASVRSDLEHIFRSAYPRVVGVAARVLGSRDEAEDVAQEAFLAFGRSSVPAGEAVGWLCVAAAHTALNHLRSGRRRASREEAATDGGHSTAPDVADAVVTLDERRRVRAALSRLPRRQAIALVLRHSGLSYAEVAAALELSPGSVGTTVRRAESALRKELGHASPE
;
A
#
# COMPACT_ATOMS: atom_id res chain seq x y z
N MET A 1 -25.11 -49.76 -26.02
CA MET A 1 -23.94 -49.51 -26.86
C MET A 1 -23.42 -48.11 -26.54
N LYS A 2 -22.33 -48.07 -25.75
CA LYS A 2 -21.48 -46.96 -25.25
C LYS A 2 -22.02 -45.51 -25.28
N GLN A 3 -22.28 -45.00 -24.07
CA GLN A 3 -22.16 -43.59 -23.71
C GLN A 3 -20.76 -43.06 -24.05
N LEU A 4 -20.71 -41.94 -24.77
CA LEU A 4 -19.53 -41.09 -24.91
C LEU A 4 -19.73 -39.92 -23.94
N LEU A 5 -19.34 -40.11 -22.68
CA LEU A 5 -19.16 -39.00 -21.74
C LEU A 5 -17.67 -38.70 -21.74
N THR A 6 -17.29 -37.73 -22.57
CA THR A 6 -16.01 -37.05 -22.50
C THR A 6 -15.82 -36.52 -21.10
N GLU A 7 -14.95 -37.19 -20.35
CA GLU A 7 -14.43 -36.73 -19.06
C GLU A 7 -13.81 -35.34 -19.28
N ARG A 8 -14.51 -34.31 -18.81
CA ARG A 8 -13.86 -33.04 -18.51
C ARG A 8 -13.04 -33.27 -17.25
N GLU A 9 -11.74 -33.48 -17.42
CA GLU A 9 -10.77 -33.35 -16.32
C GLU A 9 -11.02 -32.03 -15.60
N GLY A 10 -11.54 -32.14 -14.38
CA GLY A 10 -11.70 -31.00 -13.50
C GLY A 10 -10.30 -30.47 -13.18
N ALA A 11 -10.05 -29.21 -13.54
CA ALA A 11 -8.87 -28.49 -13.11
C ALA A 11 -8.78 -28.59 -11.58
N VAL A 12 -7.73 -29.25 -11.10
CA VAL A 12 -7.38 -29.30 -9.67
C VAL A 12 -7.28 -27.84 -9.20
N PRO A 13 -8.02 -27.41 -8.16
CA PRO A 13 -7.84 -26.07 -7.63
C PRO A 13 -6.37 -25.94 -7.25
N ALA A 14 -5.67 -24.94 -7.79
CA ALA A 14 -4.25 -24.72 -7.55
C ALA A 14 -3.96 -24.91 -6.06
N SER A 15 -3.23 -25.97 -5.72
CA SER A 15 -2.94 -26.33 -4.34
C SER A 15 -2.28 -25.12 -3.70
N VAL A 16 -2.89 -24.59 -2.64
CA VAL A 16 -2.35 -23.46 -1.87
C VAL A 16 -0.90 -23.77 -1.52
N ARG A 17 0.02 -22.84 -1.82
CA ARG A 17 1.45 -23.00 -1.54
C ARG A 17 1.69 -23.40 -0.08
N SER A 18 2.55 -24.42 0.12
CA SER A 18 2.71 -25.09 1.43
C SER A 18 3.35 -24.21 2.52
N ASP A 19 4.04 -23.14 2.14
CA ASP A 19 4.71 -22.19 3.02
C ASP A 19 3.82 -20.99 3.41
N LEU A 20 2.59 -20.88 2.86
CA LEU A 20 1.70 -19.74 3.09
C LEU A 20 1.42 -19.51 4.57
N GLU A 21 1.05 -20.55 5.33
CA GLU A 21 0.69 -20.40 6.73
C GLU A 21 1.86 -19.85 7.57
N HIS A 22 3.05 -20.42 7.39
CA HIS A 22 4.24 -20.00 8.12
C HIS A 22 4.61 -18.54 7.80
N ILE A 23 4.53 -18.16 6.52
CA ILE A 23 4.82 -16.79 6.07
C ILE A 23 3.74 -15.83 6.57
N PHE A 24 2.48 -16.24 6.58
CA PHE A 24 1.38 -15.43 7.14
C PHE A 24 1.63 -15.12 8.61
N ARG A 25 1.86 -16.14 9.45
CA ARG A 25 2.08 -15.96 10.89
C ARG A 25 3.27 -15.04 11.20
N SER A 26 4.34 -15.11 10.41
CA SER A 26 5.56 -14.32 10.65
C SER A 26 5.52 -12.92 10.03
N ALA A 27 4.91 -12.76 8.86
CA ALA A 27 4.96 -11.50 8.10
C ALA A 27 3.73 -10.60 8.29
N TYR A 28 2.57 -11.15 8.69
CA TYR A 28 1.31 -10.41 8.72
C TYR A 28 1.37 -9.08 9.49
N PRO A 29 1.92 -9.00 10.72
CA PRO A 29 2.00 -7.73 11.45
C PRO A 29 2.80 -6.65 10.69
N ARG A 30 3.86 -7.06 10.00
CA ARG A 30 4.68 -6.14 9.20
C ARG A 30 3.93 -5.64 7.97
N VAL A 31 3.22 -6.53 7.27
CA VAL A 31 2.44 -6.20 6.07
C VAL A 31 1.30 -5.24 6.41
N VAL A 32 0.54 -5.52 7.48
CA VAL A 32 -0.48 -4.60 8.00
C VAL A 32 0.15 -3.26 8.38
N GLY A 33 1.30 -3.27 9.06
CA GLY A 33 2.01 -2.04 9.40
C GLY A 33 2.46 -1.20 8.20
N VAL A 34 2.79 -1.82 7.06
CA VAL A 34 3.08 -1.10 5.81
C VAL A 34 1.83 -0.42 5.28
N ALA A 35 0.71 -1.14 5.17
CA ALA A 35 -0.55 -0.60 4.67
C ALA A 35 -1.10 0.49 5.60
N ALA A 36 -1.04 0.30 6.91
CA ALA A 36 -1.52 1.24 7.92
C ALA A 36 -0.78 2.59 7.88
N ARG A 37 0.51 2.61 7.54
CA ARG A 37 1.27 3.86 7.35
C ARG A 37 0.74 4.70 6.18
N VAL A 38 0.16 4.04 5.17
CA VAL A 38 -0.38 4.70 3.98
C VAL A 38 -1.85 5.10 4.18
N LEU A 39 -2.65 4.22 4.78
CA LEU A 39 -4.10 4.38 4.88
C LEU A 39 -4.53 5.12 6.15
N GLY A 40 -3.82 4.95 7.27
CA GLY A 40 -4.21 5.49 8.56
C GLY A 40 -5.46 4.83 9.16
N SER A 41 -5.94 3.73 8.57
CA SER A 41 -7.03 2.88 9.06
C SER A 41 -6.50 1.47 9.26
N ARG A 42 -6.79 0.85 10.41
CA ARG A 42 -6.38 -0.53 10.69
C ARG A 42 -7.18 -1.51 9.84
N ASP A 43 -8.49 -1.33 9.76
CA ASP A 43 -9.37 -2.25 9.04
C ASP A 43 -9.02 -2.28 7.55
N GLU A 44 -8.86 -1.11 6.91
CA GLU A 44 -8.43 -1.06 5.50
C GLU A 44 -7.02 -1.64 5.30
N ALA A 45 -6.14 -1.52 6.30
CA ALA A 45 -4.80 -2.08 6.22
C ALA A 45 -4.80 -3.62 6.34
N GLU A 46 -5.70 -4.19 7.15
CA GLU A 46 -5.90 -5.63 7.26
C GLU A 46 -6.50 -6.20 5.97
N ASP A 47 -7.43 -5.48 5.32
CA ASP A 47 -7.96 -5.86 4.01
C ASP A 47 -6.87 -5.85 2.92
N VAL A 48 -6.03 -4.81 2.88
CA VAL A 48 -4.88 -4.75 1.97
C VAL A 48 -3.90 -5.89 2.23
N ALA A 49 -3.65 -6.22 3.50
CA ALA A 49 -2.79 -7.35 3.84
C ALA A 49 -3.40 -8.68 3.34
N GLN A 50 -4.70 -8.90 3.52
CA GLN A 50 -5.39 -10.07 3.01
C GLN A 50 -5.25 -10.19 1.49
N GLU A 51 -5.46 -9.10 0.73
CA GLU A 51 -5.26 -9.08 -0.72
C GLU A 51 -3.82 -9.46 -1.10
N ALA A 52 -2.82 -8.89 -0.39
CA ALA A 52 -1.42 -9.21 -0.62
C ALA A 52 -1.10 -10.70 -0.36
N PHE A 53 -1.64 -11.29 0.71
CA PHE A 53 -1.45 -12.71 1.01
C PHE A 53 -2.18 -13.64 0.04
N LEU A 54 -3.37 -13.27 -0.43
CA LEU A 54 -4.08 -14.00 -1.48
C LEU A 54 -3.30 -13.98 -2.80
N ALA A 55 -2.72 -12.83 -3.16
CA ALA A 55 -1.86 -12.71 -4.32
C ALA A 55 -0.58 -13.54 -4.16
N PHE A 56 0.04 -13.52 -2.98
CA PHE A 56 1.21 -14.33 -2.65
C PHE A 56 0.93 -15.84 -2.77
N GLY A 57 -0.24 -16.28 -2.27
CA GLY A 57 -0.72 -17.66 -2.35
C GLY A 57 -0.85 -18.21 -3.77
N ARG A 58 -1.00 -17.32 -4.76
CA ARG A 58 -1.10 -17.64 -6.20
C ARG A 58 0.20 -17.37 -6.97
N SER A 59 1.22 -16.83 -6.30
CA SER A 59 2.50 -16.44 -6.91
C SER A 59 3.54 -17.57 -6.82
N SER A 60 4.57 -17.48 -7.66
CA SER A 60 5.77 -18.32 -7.62
C SER A 60 6.91 -17.70 -6.81
N VAL A 61 6.66 -16.65 -6.02
CA VAL A 61 7.68 -15.93 -5.25
C VAL A 61 8.32 -16.89 -4.23
N PRO A 62 9.66 -17.03 -4.17
CA PRO A 62 10.33 -17.87 -3.18
C PRO A 62 10.05 -17.44 -1.73
N ALA A 63 10.01 -18.39 -0.80
CA ALA A 63 9.77 -18.12 0.63
C ALA A 63 10.73 -17.06 1.21
N GLY A 64 12.01 -17.11 0.81
CA GLY A 64 13.04 -16.16 1.26
C GLY A 64 12.82 -14.72 0.81
N GLU A 65 12.04 -14.49 -0.25
CA GLU A 65 11.73 -13.17 -0.80
C GLU A 65 10.32 -12.69 -0.41
N ALA A 66 9.52 -13.55 0.23
CA ALA A 66 8.12 -13.33 0.47
C ALA A 66 7.82 -12.07 1.29
N VAL A 67 8.59 -11.80 2.35
CA VAL A 67 8.36 -10.64 3.22
C VAL A 67 8.54 -9.33 2.46
N GLY A 68 9.64 -9.22 1.70
CA GLY A 68 9.92 -8.06 0.86
C GLY A 68 8.81 -7.88 -0.17
N TRP A 69 8.47 -8.94 -0.90
CA TRP A 69 7.41 -8.92 -1.91
C TRP A 69 6.04 -8.53 -1.34
N LEU A 70 5.65 -9.08 -0.17
CA LEU A 70 4.38 -8.77 0.50
C LEU A 70 4.31 -7.30 0.93
N CYS A 71 5.41 -6.75 1.45
CA CYS A 71 5.45 -5.34 1.82
C CYS A 71 5.31 -4.43 0.59
N VAL A 72 5.87 -4.84 -0.54
CA VAL A 72 5.75 -4.13 -1.82
C VAL A 72 4.32 -4.19 -2.34
N ALA A 73 3.70 -5.37 -2.35
CA ALA A 73 2.31 -5.55 -2.72
C ALA A 73 1.39 -4.68 -1.85
N ALA A 74 1.56 -4.73 -0.53
CA ALA A 74 0.78 -3.93 0.41
C ALA A 74 0.96 -2.42 0.19
N ALA A 75 2.19 -1.92 -0.02
CA ALA A 75 2.43 -0.51 -0.30
C ALA A 75 1.76 -0.05 -1.61
N HIS A 76 1.84 -0.89 -2.65
CA HIS A 76 1.19 -0.61 -3.94
C HIS A 76 -0.33 -0.56 -3.82
N THR A 77 -0.94 -1.58 -3.19
CA THR A 77 -2.38 -1.69 -3.02
C THR A 77 -2.90 -0.57 -2.12
N ALA A 78 -2.25 -0.31 -0.99
CA ALA A 78 -2.62 0.79 -0.09
C ALA A 78 -2.56 2.15 -0.78
N LEU A 79 -1.53 2.42 -1.59
CA LEU A 79 -1.43 3.69 -2.32
C LEU A 79 -2.53 3.81 -3.40
N ASN A 80 -2.90 2.69 -4.03
CA ASN A 80 -4.01 2.66 -4.98
C ASN A 80 -5.35 2.96 -4.28
N HIS A 81 -5.59 2.37 -3.10
CA HIS A 81 -6.77 2.66 -2.27
C HIS A 81 -6.83 4.14 -1.88
N LEU A 82 -5.74 4.67 -1.30
CA LEU A 82 -5.64 6.06 -0.88
C LEU A 82 -5.95 7.04 -2.03
N ARG A 83 -5.40 6.80 -3.23
CA ARG A 83 -5.65 7.64 -4.40
C ARG A 83 -7.07 7.49 -4.94
N SER A 84 -7.65 6.30 -4.85
CA SER A 84 -9.02 6.06 -5.31
C SER A 84 -10.03 6.74 -4.40
N GLY A 85 -9.80 6.71 -3.07
CA GLY A 85 -10.55 7.50 -2.09
C GLY A 85 -10.51 8.99 -2.40
N ARG A 86 -9.31 9.54 -2.66
CA ARG A 86 -9.15 10.95 -3.05
C ARG A 86 -9.91 11.33 -4.33
N ARG A 87 -9.82 10.49 -5.38
CA ARG A 87 -10.54 10.76 -6.64
C ARG A 87 -12.05 10.74 -6.45
N ARG A 88 -12.57 9.91 -5.55
CA ARG A 88 -13.99 9.85 -5.22
C ARG A 88 -14.43 11.10 -4.47
N ALA A 89 -13.73 11.46 -3.40
CA ALA A 89 -14.01 12.69 -2.64
C ALA A 89 -13.99 13.94 -3.53
N SER A 90 -13.00 14.08 -4.41
CA SER A 90 -12.93 15.20 -5.35
C SER A 90 -14.09 15.24 -6.36
N ARG A 91 -14.64 14.08 -6.75
CA ARG A 91 -15.82 14.01 -7.63
C ARG A 91 -17.10 14.35 -6.87
N GLU A 92 -17.21 13.90 -5.62
CA GLU A 92 -18.33 14.22 -4.73
C GLU A 92 -18.35 15.72 -4.41
N GLU A 93 -17.21 16.30 -4.05
CA GLU A 93 -17.04 17.75 -3.83
C GLU A 93 -17.37 18.57 -5.09
N ALA A 94 -16.99 18.12 -6.29
CA ALA A 94 -17.35 18.79 -7.53
C ALA A 94 -18.84 18.66 -7.90
N ALA A 95 -19.54 17.67 -7.34
CA ALA A 95 -20.97 17.45 -7.54
C ALA A 95 -21.85 18.15 -6.48
N THR A 96 -21.28 18.52 -5.33
CA THR A 96 -21.97 19.26 -4.26
C THR A 96 -21.43 20.69 -4.18
N ASP A 97 -22.23 21.67 -4.60
CA ASP A 97 -21.87 23.09 -4.48
C ASP A 97 -21.92 23.51 -2.99
N GLY A 98 -20.75 23.53 -2.34
CA GLY A 98 -20.49 24.23 -1.07
C GLY A 98 -21.10 23.64 0.22
N GLY A 99 -20.27 23.02 1.06
CA GLY A 99 -20.64 22.73 2.45
C GLY A 99 -19.53 22.10 3.28
N HIS A 100 -18.58 22.92 3.75
CA HIS A 100 -17.62 22.47 4.78
C HIS A 100 -18.32 22.43 6.13
N SER A 101 -18.35 21.26 6.78
CA SER A 101 -18.78 21.13 8.17
C SER A 101 -17.55 20.92 9.05
N THR A 102 -17.21 21.95 9.82
CA THR A 102 -16.20 21.91 10.88
C THR A 102 -16.85 21.47 12.20
N ALA A 103 -16.33 20.39 12.78
CA ALA A 103 -16.72 19.92 14.12
C ALA A 103 -15.56 20.18 15.12
N PRO A 104 -15.86 20.33 16.43
CA PRO A 104 -15.00 21.03 17.39
C PRO A 104 -13.90 20.17 18.05
N ASP A 105 -13.04 20.93 18.74
CA ASP A 105 -11.67 20.77 19.24
C ASP A 105 -11.36 19.61 20.23
N VAL A 106 -10.24 18.89 19.96
CA VAL A 106 -9.46 18.06 20.91
C VAL A 106 -7.97 18.25 20.57
N ALA A 107 -7.39 19.37 21.00
CA ALA A 107 -6.15 19.96 20.50
C ALA A 107 -4.96 19.01 20.20
N ASP A 108 -4.53 18.11 21.11
CA ASP A 108 -3.28 17.35 20.86
C ASP A 108 -3.46 16.08 20.03
N ALA A 109 -4.56 15.35 20.25
CA ALA A 109 -4.91 14.20 19.42
C ALA A 109 -5.36 14.65 18.03
N VAL A 110 -6.03 15.81 17.92
CA VAL A 110 -6.45 16.39 16.63
C VAL A 110 -5.24 16.89 15.85
N VAL A 111 -4.27 17.57 16.47
CA VAL A 111 -3.06 18.03 15.76
C VAL A 111 -2.29 16.85 15.16
N THR A 112 -2.07 15.78 15.93
CA THR A 112 -1.36 14.58 15.41
C THR A 112 -2.17 13.82 14.35
N LEU A 113 -3.50 13.76 14.48
CA LEU A 113 -4.38 13.19 13.46
C LEU A 113 -4.43 14.04 12.19
N ASP A 114 -4.41 15.36 12.32
CA ASP A 114 -4.41 16.31 11.21
C ASP A 114 -3.06 16.27 10.46
N GLU A 115 -1.94 16.25 11.17
CA GLU A 115 -0.61 16.04 10.57
C GLU A 115 -0.55 14.72 9.79
N ARG A 116 -1.04 13.62 10.38
CA ARG A 116 -1.12 12.32 9.68
C ARG A 116 -2.04 12.36 8.47
N ARG A 117 -3.15 13.11 8.52
CA ARG A 117 -4.04 13.34 7.36
C ARG A 117 -3.30 14.13 6.28
N ARG A 118 -2.61 15.21 6.63
CA ARG A 118 -1.81 16.04 5.71
C ARG A 118 -0.69 15.23 5.04
N VAL A 119 0.03 14.40 5.80
CA VAL A 119 1.05 13.49 5.24
C VAL A 119 0.44 12.51 4.25
N ARG A 120 -0.69 11.87 4.56
CA ARG A 120 -1.37 10.96 3.61
C ARG A 120 -1.86 11.69 2.36
N ALA A 121 -2.45 12.87 2.51
CA ALA A 121 -2.86 13.70 1.39
C ALA A 121 -1.67 14.09 0.49
N ALA A 122 -0.54 14.47 1.08
CA ALA A 122 0.70 14.74 0.36
C ALA A 122 1.23 13.48 -0.35
N LEU A 123 1.35 12.34 0.36
CA LEU A 123 1.76 11.04 -0.21
C LEU A 123 0.93 10.65 -1.43
N SER A 124 -0.39 10.91 -1.41
CA SER A 124 -1.28 10.60 -2.54
C SER A 124 -0.95 11.38 -3.81
N ARG A 125 -0.33 12.56 -3.70
CA ARG A 125 0.02 13.48 -4.81
C ARG A 125 1.43 13.23 -5.37
N LEU A 126 2.32 12.61 -4.60
CA LEU A 126 3.68 12.29 -5.07
C LEU A 126 3.66 11.39 -6.31
N PRO A 127 4.68 11.41 -7.18
CA PRO A 127 4.86 10.38 -8.20
C PRO A 127 4.84 8.98 -7.57
N ARG A 128 4.09 8.03 -8.17
CA ARG A 128 3.81 6.70 -7.57
C ARG A 128 5.08 6.00 -7.06
N ARG A 129 6.10 5.92 -7.93
CA ARG A 129 7.40 5.31 -7.61
C ARG A 129 8.09 5.96 -6.42
N GLN A 130 8.03 7.27 -6.30
CA GLN A 130 8.62 8.01 -5.17
C GLN A 130 7.89 7.71 -3.86
N ALA A 131 6.56 7.76 -3.88
CA ALA A 131 5.74 7.45 -2.70
C ALA A 131 6.01 6.04 -2.18
N ILE A 132 6.05 5.03 -3.08
CA ILE A 132 6.30 3.64 -2.68
C ILE A 132 7.73 3.46 -2.16
N ALA A 133 8.74 4.03 -2.84
CA ALA A 133 10.13 3.95 -2.37
C ALA A 133 10.27 4.52 -0.95
N LEU A 134 9.59 5.63 -0.67
CA LEU A 134 9.58 6.26 0.64
C LEU A 134 8.90 5.37 1.70
N VAL A 135 7.71 4.85 1.39
CA VAL A 135 6.95 3.96 2.29
C VAL A 135 7.75 2.71 2.63
N LEU A 136 8.35 2.05 1.63
CA LEU A 136 9.10 0.80 1.84
C LEU A 136 10.36 1.04 2.66
N ARG A 137 11.12 2.11 2.37
CA ARG A 137 12.31 2.45 3.15
C ARG A 137 11.98 2.78 4.60
N HIS A 138 10.91 3.54 4.84
CA HIS A 138 10.47 3.84 6.20
C HIS A 138 9.82 2.62 6.90
N SER A 139 9.49 1.57 6.15
CA SER A 139 9.03 0.27 6.66
C SER A 139 10.17 -0.75 6.84
N GLY A 140 11.42 -0.31 6.75
CA GLY A 140 12.61 -1.10 7.05
C GLY A 140 13.06 -2.05 5.93
N LEU A 141 12.54 -1.93 4.70
CA LEU A 141 13.06 -2.70 3.57
C LEU A 141 14.40 -2.11 3.13
N SER A 142 15.40 -2.95 2.88
CA SER A 142 16.73 -2.59 2.36
C SER A 142 16.67 -1.91 1.00
N TYR A 143 17.77 -1.27 0.60
CA TYR A 143 17.90 -0.69 -0.73
C TYR A 143 17.78 -1.75 -1.84
N ALA A 144 18.29 -2.96 -1.60
CA ALA A 144 18.20 -4.06 -2.55
C ALA A 144 16.75 -4.53 -2.74
N GLU A 145 16.00 -4.70 -1.64
CA GLU A 145 14.58 -5.07 -1.70
C GLU A 145 13.75 -4.00 -2.41
N VAL A 146 14.00 -2.70 -2.14
CA VAL A 146 13.31 -1.59 -2.81
C VAL A 146 13.71 -1.49 -4.30
N ALA A 147 14.97 -1.80 -4.63
CA ALA A 147 15.44 -1.84 -6.01
C ALA A 147 14.71 -2.92 -6.81
N ALA A 148 14.66 -4.14 -6.28
CA ALA A 148 13.95 -5.27 -6.87
C ALA A 148 12.44 -4.96 -7.02
N ALA A 149 11.84 -4.38 -5.99
CA ALA A 149 10.42 -4.04 -5.96
C ALA A 149 9.96 -3.04 -7.03
N LEU A 150 10.83 -2.09 -7.38
CA LEU A 150 10.51 -0.96 -8.23
C LEU A 150 11.21 -1.02 -9.60
N GLU A 151 11.84 -2.17 -9.91
CA GLU A 151 12.64 -2.38 -11.12
C GLU A 151 13.69 -1.26 -11.30
N LEU A 152 14.35 -0.92 -10.20
CA LEU A 152 15.35 0.13 -10.11
C LEU A 152 16.76 -0.47 -9.98
N SER A 153 17.77 0.26 -10.44
CA SER A 153 19.15 -0.09 -10.08
C SER A 153 19.39 0.22 -8.59
N PRO A 154 20.20 -0.56 -7.85
CA PRO A 154 20.48 -0.32 -6.44
C PRO A 154 20.96 1.11 -6.15
N GLY A 155 21.80 1.67 -7.04
CA GLY A 155 22.30 3.06 -6.92
C GLY A 155 21.22 4.13 -7.11
N SER A 156 20.10 3.83 -7.78
CA SER A 156 19.02 4.79 -8.03
C SER A 156 17.99 4.89 -6.90
N VAL A 157 17.97 3.92 -5.98
CA VAL A 157 17.02 3.91 -4.85
C VAL A 157 17.25 5.10 -3.94
N GLY A 158 18.49 5.39 -3.57
CA GLY A 158 18.81 6.53 -2.68
C GLY A 158 18.39 7.87 -3.27
N THR A 159 18.67 8.07 -4.55
CA THR A 159 18.22 9.26 -5.27
C THR A 159 16.70 9.34 -5.35
N THR A 160 16.02 8.22 -5.57
CA THR A 160 14.55 8.17 -5.63
C THR A 160 13.93 8.52 -4.27
N VAL A 161 14.48 8.01 -3.17
CA VAL A 161 14.02 8.28 -1.80
C VAL A 161 14.23 9.75 -1.44
N ARG A 162 15.43 10.31 -1.71
CA ARG A 162 15.69 11.75 -1.48
C ARG A 162 14.75 12.65 -2.28
N ARG A 163 14.45 12.29 -3.53
CA ARG A 163 13.46 13.01 -4.35
C ARG A 163 12.06 12.90 -3.75
N ALA A 164 11.69 11.74 -3.23
CA ALA A 164 10.41 11.53 -2.55
C ALA A 164 10.29 12.39 -1.28
N GLU A 165 11.34 12.44 -0.45
CA GLU A 165 11.37 13.29 0.76
C GLU A 165 11.25 14.77 0.42
N SER A 166 11.95 15.23 -0.62
CA SER A 166 11.86 16.61 -1.11
C SER A 166 10.45 16.93 -1.63
N ALA A 167 9.86 16.04 -2.43
CA ALA A 167 8.50 16.19 -2.92
C ALA A 167 7.47 16.20 -1.78
N LEU A 168 7.62 15.31 -0.78
CA LEU A 168 6.77 15.28 0.39
C LEU A 168 6.84 16.59 1.19
N ARG A 169 8.05 17.11 1.41
CA ARG A 169 8.25 18.39 2.10
C ARG A 169 7.59 19.55 1.36
N LYS A 170 7.72 19.58 0.03
CA LYS A 170 7.09 20.59 -0.83
C LYS A 170 5.56 20.52 -0.71
N GLU A 171 4.98 19.33 -0.82
CA GLU A 171 3.53 19.13 -0.68
C GLU A 171 2.99 19.52 0.71
N LEU A 172 3.74 19.22 1.77
CA LEU A 172 3.36 19.62 3.14
C LEU A 172 3.46 21.12 3.36
N GLY A 173 4.47 21.78 2.77
CA GLY A 173 4.65 23.23 2.80
C GLY A 173 3.56 23.99 2.03
N HIS A 174 3.09 23.45 0.91
CA HIS A 174 1.93 24.00 0.20
C HIS A 174 0.59 23.78 0.91
N ALA A 175 0.53 22.88 1.89
CA ALA A 175 -0.67 22.53 2.64
C ALA A 175 -0.77 23.21 4.02
N SER A 176 0.21 24.03 4.42
CA SER A 176 0.05 24.94 5.56
C SER A 176 -0.60 26.23 5.05
N PRO A 177 -1.83 26.58 5.44
CA PRO A 177 -2.25 27.97 5.37
C PRO A 177 -1.45 28.75 6.42
N GLU A 178 -0.91 29.91 6.03
CA GLU A 178 -0.56 30.95 7.00
C GLU A 178 -1.82 31.47 7.71
#